data_AF-A0A254QH88-F1
#
_entry.id   AF-A0A254QH88-F1
#
_cell.length_a   1.000
_cell.length_b   1.000
_cell.length_c   1.000
_cell.angle_alpha   90.00
_cell.angle_beta   90.00
_cell.angle_gamma   90.00
#
_symmetry.space_group_name_H-M   'P 1'
#
loop_
_entity.id
_entity.type
_entity.pdbx_description
1 polymer ?
#
loop_
_entity_poly.entity_id
_entity_poly.type
_entity_poly.pdbx_seq_one_letter_code
_entity_poly.pdbx_strand_id
1 'polypeptide(L)'
;MSKLIISEPWDFEDIQGSNELSGRILKRLDSKTLLFRTEEEVTLKGLSSRYWLLSARYEKQSFEEEPYQGTVNGALLPELPLEDESLSKLRQSSVFAIIGCLQA
;
A
#
# COMPACT_ATOMS: atom_id res chain seq x y z
N MET A 1 -9.20 3.00 -11.96
CA MET A 1 -8.05 2.10 -11.75
C MET A 1 -6.97 2.94 -11.13
N SER A 2 -6.49 2.52 -9.97
CA SER A 2 -5.65 3.36 -9.11
C SER A 2 -4.18 3.07 -9.37
N LYS A 3 -3.33 4.09 -9.24
CA LYS A 3 -1.90 4.00 -9.46
C LYS A 3 -1.14 4.38 -8.19
N LEU A 4 -0.06 3.67 -7.91
CA LEU A 4 0.89 3.99 -6.86
C LEU A 4 2.26 4.23 -7.49
N ILE A 5 2.69 5.49 -7.50
CA ILE A 5 3.98 5.90 -8.05
C ILE A 5 5.02 5.85 -6.94
N ILE A 6 5.93 4.90 -7.00
CA ILE A 6 7.02 4.70 -6.06
C ILE A 6 8.04 5.84 -6.22
N SER A 7 8.30 6.54 -5.11
CA SER A 7 9.28 7.62 -5.01
C SER A 7 10.57 7.14 -4.33
N GLU A 8 10.46 6.32 -3.28
CA GLU A 8 11.59 5.75 -2.57
C GLU A 8 11.35 4.24 -2.36
N PRO A 9 12.02 3.38 -3.15
CA PRO A 9 12.01 1.94 -2.91
C PRO A 9 13.01 1.58 -1.81
N TRP A 10 12.55 0.91 -0.76
CA TRP A 10 13.41 0.27 0.23
C TRP A 10 13.41 -1.23 -0.04
N ASP A 11 14.57 -1.78 -0.42
CA ASP A 11 14.76 -3.21 -0.69
C ASP A 11 13.76 -3.78 -1.74
N PHE A 12 13.34 -2.93 -2.69
CA PHE A 12 12.46 -3.28 -3.81
C PHE A 12 13.26 -3.99 -4.90
N GLU A 13 13.01 -5.29 -5.09
CA GLU A 13 13.89 -6.13 -5.91
C GLU A 13 13.62 -5.98 -7.42
N ASP A 14 12.37 -5.95 -7.92
CA ASP A 14 12.04 -5.45 -9.27
C ASP A 14 10.53 -5.24 -9.53
N ILE A 15 10.21 -4.33 -10.47
CA ILE A 15 9.09 -4.42 -11.44
C ILE A 15 9.59 -4.09 -12.85
N GLN A 16 10.75 -4.66 -13.23
CA GLN A 16 11.44 -4.39 -14.50
C GLN A 16 11.80 -2.91 -14.73
N GLY A 17 12.15 -2.18 -13.67
CA GLY A 17 12.55 -0.76 -13.77
C GLY A 17 11.41 0.24 -13.89
N SER A 18 10.15 -0.21 -13.82
CA SER A 18 9.01 0.68 -13.59
C SER A 18 9.03 1.18 -12.13
N ASN A 19 8.47 2.35 -11.89
CA ASN A 19 8.18 2.86 -10.55
C ASN A 19 6.67 2.98 -10.32
N GLU A 20 5.85 2.35 -11.16
CA GLU A 20 4.39 2.39 -11.07
C GLU A 20 3.83 1.01 -10.72
N LEU A 21 3.02 0.97 -9.66
CA LEU A 21 2.18 -0.18 -9.33
C LEU A 21 0.72 0.15 -9.66
N SER A 22 0.16 -0.60 -10.59
CA SER A 22 -1.27 -0.54 -10.91
C SER A 22 -2.09 -1.43 -9.97
N GLY A 23 -3.27 -0.97 -9.58
CA GLY A 23 -4.13 -1.74 -8.70
C GLY A 23 -5.47 -1.08 -8.38
N ARG A 24 -6.05 -1.50 -7.26
CA ARG A 24 -7.33 -1.00 -6.76
C ARG A 24 -7.37 -0.97 -5.24
N ILE A 25 -8.11 -0.02 -4.70
CA ILE A 25 -8.40 0.08 -3.28
C ILE A 25 -9.52 -0.92 -2.97
N LEU A 26 -9.27 -1.81 -2.00
CA LEU A 26 -10.25 -2.80 -1.56
C LEU A 26 -11.17 -2.26 -0.47
N LYS A 27 -10.59 -1.53 0.49
CA LYS A 27 -11.31 -0.99 1.64
C LYS A 27 -10.52 0.13 2.30
N ARG A 28 -11.23 1.10 2.88
CA ARG A 28 -10.67 2.05 3.83
C ARG A 28 -10.73 1.47 5.25
N LEU A 29 -9.57 1.33 5.89
CA LEU A 29 -9.46 0.76 7.23
C LEU A 29 -9.68 1.82 8.32
N ASP A 30 -9.17 3.03 8.12
CA ASP A 30 -9.43 4.22 8.95
C ASP A 30 -9.29 5.50 8.12
N SER A 31 -9.27 6.69 8.73
CA SER A 31 -9.12 7.96 8.00
C SER A 31 -7.75 8.16 7.35
N LYS A 32 -6.75 7.31 7.64
CA LYS A 32 -5.38 7.44 7.15
C LYS A 32 -4.83 6.19 6.49
N THR A 33 -5.57 5.08 6.48
CA THR A 33 -5.08 3.78 6.04
C THR A 33 -6.04 3.12 5.08
N LEU A 34 -5.51 2.72 3.93
CA LEU A 34 -6.22 2.01 2.88
C LEU A 34 -5.64 0.61 2.73
N LEU A 35 -6.51 -0.37 2.47
CA LEU A 35 -6.13 -1.67 1.97
C LEU A 35 -6.14 -1.60 0.43
N PHE A 36 -4.98 -1.82 -0.16
CA PHE A 36 -4.76 -1.74 -1.60
C PHE A 36 -4.31 -3.09 -2.14
N ARG A 37 -4.75 -3.43 -3.36
CA ARG A 37 -4.31 -4.61 -4.07
C ARG A 37 -3.69 -4.21 -5.41
N THR A 38 -2.46 -4.65 -5.65
CA THR A 38 -1.80 -4.56 -6.95
C THR A 38 -2.29 -5.65 -7.90
N GLU A 39 -2.23 -5.37 -9.20
CA GLU A 39 -2.50 -6.38 -10.23
C GLU A 39 -1.39 -7.43 -10.26
N GLU A 40 -0.15 -6.96 -10.19
CA GLU A 40 1.06 -7.76 -10.16
C GLU A 40 1.46 -8.13 -8.72
N GLU A 41 2.13 -9.27 -8.60
CA GLU A 41 2.76 -9.70 -7.36
C GLU A 41 4.10 -8.99 -7.19
N VAL A 42 4.36 -8.52 -5.99
CA VAL A 42 5.58 -7.80 -5.64
C VAL A 42 6.32 -8.59 -4.58
N THR A 43 7.63 -8.77 -4.78
CA THR A 43 8.51 -9.46 -3.85
C THR A 43 9.41 -8.46 -3.12
N LEU A 44 9.39 -8.52 -1.78
CA LEU A 44 10.13 -7.63 -0.89
C LEU A 44 10.67 -8.43 0.28
N LYS A 45 11.99 -8.46 0.45
CA LYS A 45 12.65 -9.17 1.57
C LYS A 45 12.22 -10.64 1.69
N GLY A 46 12.03 -11.32 0.55
CA GLY A 46 11.55 -12.70 0.49
C GLY A 46 10.04 -12.88 0.75
N LEU A 47 9.28 -11.79 0.89
CA LEU A 47 7.81 -11.82 0.95
C LEU A 47 7.22 -11.44 -0.42
N SER A 48 6.49 -12.36 -1.05
CA SER A 48 5.77 -12.11 -2.31
C SER A 48 4.28 -11.96 -2.04
N SER A 49 3.69 -10.84 -2.45
CA SER A 49 2.24 -10.59 -2.26
C SER A 49 1.72 -9.49 -3.19
N ARG A 50 0.40 -9.35 -3.22
CA ARG A 50 -0.34 -8.30 -3.94
C ARG A 50 -1.02 -7.29 -3.01
N TYR A 51 -0.96 -7.51 -1.70
CA TYR A 51 -1.74 -6.76 -0.73
C TYR A 51 -0.87 -5.76 0.00
N TRP A 52 -1.40 -4.54 0.14
CA TRP A 52 -0.67 -3.42 0.70
C TRP A 52 -1.51 -2.66 1.70
N LEU A 53 -0.88 -2.25 2.80
CA LEU A 53 -1.37 -1.16 3.62
C LEU A 53 -0.75 0.13 3.11
N LEU A 54 -1.59 1.04 2.63
CA LEU A 54 -1.18 2.40 2.29
C LEU A 54 -1.60 3.32 3.42
N SER A 55 -0.63 3.91 4.10
CA SER A 55 -0.88 4.89 5.16
C SER A 55 -0.47 6.29 4.73
N ALA A 56 -1.31 7.29 5.01
CA ALA A 56 -1.02 8.68 4.74
C ALA A 56 0.28 9.09 5.44
N ARG A 57 1.23 9.65 4.69
CA ARG A 57 2.55 10.01 5.23
C ARG A 57 2.50 11.26 6.11
N TYR A 58 1.70 12.25 5.70
CA TYR A 58 1.64 13.54 6.36
C TYR A 58 0.48 13.64 7.35
N GLU A 59 0.69 14.35 8.45
CA GLU A 59 -0.29 14.47 9.53
C GLU A 59 -1.64 15.02 9.07
N LYS A 60 -1.60 16.01 8.16
CA LYS A 60 -2.78 16.68 7.62
C LYS A 60 -3.46 15.94 6.46
N GLN A 61 -2.88 14.84 5.99
CA GLN A 61 -3.46 14.04 4.92
C GLN A 61 -4.43 13.01 5.51
N SER A 62 -5.59 12.86 4.86
CA SER A 62 -6.60 11.86 5.17
C SER A 62 -7.21 11.26 3.89
N PHE A 63 -7.88 10.14 4.05
CA PHE A 63 -8.61 9.43 3.00
C PHE A 63 -10.11 9.39 3.33
N GLU A 64 -10.66 10.51 3.80
CA GLU A 64 -12.09 10.57 4.16
C GLU A 64 -12.99 10.74 2.94
N GLU A 65 -12.48 11.37 1.88
CA GLU A 65 -13.21 11.67 0.65
C GLU A 65 -12.46 11.10 -0.56
N GLU A 66 -13.23 10.61 -1.54
CA GLU A 66 -12.70 10.22 -2.85
C GLU A 66 -12.67 11.44 -3.80
N PRO A 67 -11.73 11.50 -4.76
CA PRO A 67 -10.69 10.52 -5.07
C PRO A 67 -9.56 10.49 -4.03
N TYR A 68 -9.06 9.29 -3.69
CA TYR A 68 -7.96 9.16 -2.73
C TYR A 68 -6.63 9.53 -3.39
N GLN A 69 -5.98 10.57 -2.86
CA GLN A 69 -4.73 11.07 -3.41
C GLN A 69 -3.74 11.46 -2.30
N GLY A 70 -2.46 11.41 -2.62
CA GLY A 70 -1.40 11.95 -1.78
C GLY A 70 -0.26 10.98 -1.51
N THR A 71 0.70 11.43 -0.69
CA THR A 71 1.90 10.65 -0.38
C THR A 71 1.59 9.59 0.66
N VAL A 72 2.05 8.37 0.42
CA VAL A 72 1.79 7.22 1.27
C VAL A 72 3.05 6.47 1.63
N ASN A 73 3.04 5.92 2.84
CA ASN A 73 3.91 4.83 3.23
C ASN A 73 3.21 3.52 2.86
N GLY A 74 3.86 2.69 2.05
CA GLY A 74 3.37 1.38 1.63
C GLY A 74 4.06 0.26 2.39
N ALA A 75 3.26 -0.59 3.03
CA ALA A 75 3.72 -1.81 3.66
C ALA A 75 3.06 -3.04 3.00
N LEU A 76 3.86 -4.01 2.60
CA LEU A 76 3.40 -5.25 1.98
C LEU A 76 2.80 -6.15 3.06
N LEU A 77 1.59 -6.64 2.83
CA LEU A 77 0.92 -7.64 3.66
C LEU A 77 1.15 -9.03 3.06
N PRO A 78 1.37 -10.07 3.87
CA PRO A 78 1.58 -11.43 3.35
C PRO A 78 0.35 -12.00 2.65
N GLU A 79 -0.84 -11.65 3.11
CA GLU A 79 -2.11 -12.15 2.59
C GLU A 79 -3.23 -11.12 2.75
N LEU A 80 -4.40 -11.43 2.19
CA LEU A 80 -5.59 -10.60 2.36
C LEU A 80 -6.05 -10.68 3.83
N PRO A 81 -6.35 -9.56 4.49
CA PRO A 81 -6.91 -9.55 5.83
C PRO A 81 -8.22 -10.34 5.94
N LEU A 82 -8.43 -11.00 7.08
CA LEU A 82 -9.76 -11.46 7.47
C LEU A 82 -10.66 -10.25 7.81
N GLU A 83 -11.98 -10.37 7.64
CA GLU A 83 -12.92 -9.24 7.75
C GLU A 83 -12.81 -8.47 9.08
N ASP A 84 -12.54 -9.18 10.18
CA ASP A 84 -12.49 -8.64 11.55
C ASP A 84 -11.05 -8.42 12.07
N GLU A 85 -10.05 -8.47 11.20
CA GLU A 85 -8.67 -8.32 11.63
C GLU A 85 -8.34 -6.87 12.00
N SER A 86 -7.83 -6.67 13.22
CA SER A 86 -7.48 -5.34 13.69
C SER A 86 -6.32 -4.73 12.89
N LEU A 87 -6.37 -3.42 12.67
CA LEU A 87 -5.29 -2.69 12.00
C LEU A 87 -3.94 -2.84 12.71
N SER A 88 -3.93 -2.95 14.03
CA SER A 88 -2.71 -3.21 14.82
C SER A 88 -2.04 -4.53 14.42
N LYS A 89 -2.82 -5.58 14.23
CA LYS A 89 -2.33 -6.90 13.81
C LYS A 89 -1.79 -6.85 12.38
N LEU A 90 -2.53 -6.19 11.48
CA LEU A 90 -2.10 -5.99 10.09
C LEU A 90 -0.78 -5.24 9.97
N ARG A 91 -0.55 -4.23 10.82
CA ARG A 91 0.72 -3.48 10.87
C ARG A 91 1.88 -4.31 11.43
N GLN A 92 1.63 -5.28 12.31
CA GLN A 92 2.66 -6.16 12.86
C GLN A 92 3.09 -7.23 11.86
N SER A 93 2.17 -7.70 11.01
CA SER A 93 2.44 -8.71 9.99
C SER A 93 2.95 -8.11 8.67
N SER A 94 2.92 -6.79 8.51
CA SER A 94 3.34 -6.13 7.26
C SER A 94 4.81 -5.75 7.27
N VAL A 95 5.38 -5.65 6.07
CA VAL A 95 6.76 -5.22 5.84
C VAL A 95 6.72 -3.86 5.15
N PHE A 96 7.18 -2.81 5.84
CA PHE A 96 7.34 -1.50 5.21
C PHE A 96 8.35 -1.59 4.07
N ALA A 97 8.00 -1.01 2.92
CA ALA A 97 8.78 -1.19 1.71
C ALA A 97 8.90 0.05 0.83
N ILE A 98 7.90 0.92 0.77
CA ILE A 98 7.92 2.04 -0.18
C ILE A 98 7.37 3.33 0.40
N ILE A 99 7.87 4.44 -0.13
CA ILE A 99 7.16 5.72 -0.13
C ILE A 99 6.73 5.99 -1.55
N GLY A 100 5.47 6.39 -1.73
CA GLY A 100 4.94 6.69 -3.06
C GLY A 100 3.82 7.71 -3.03
N CYS A 101 3.28 7.98 -4.22
CA CYS A 101 2.12 8.85 -4.41
C CYS A 101 0.95 8.01 -4.93
N LEU A 102 -0.16 8.01 -4.20
CA LEU A 102 -1.40 7.38 -4.61
C LEU A 102 -2.19 8.34 -5.51
N GLN A 103 -2.68 7.80 -6.63
CA GLN A 103 -3.61 8.46 -7.55
C GLN A 103 -4.76 7.49 -7.82
N ALA A 104 -5.84 7.59 -7.06
CA ALA A 104 -6.99 6.68 -7.12
C ALA A 104 -8.24 7.32 -7.72
#